data_AF-A0A2W7NC63-F1
#
_entry.id   AF-A0A2W7NC63-F1
#
_cell.length_a   1.000
_cell.length_b   1.000
_cell.length_c   1.000
_cell.angle_alpha   90.00
_cell.angle_beta   90.00
_cell.angle_gamma   90.00
#
_symmetry.space_group_name_H-M   'P 1'
#
loop_
_entity.id
_entity.type
_entity.pdbx_description
1 polymer ?
#
loop_
_entity_poly.entity_id
_entity_poly.type
_entity_poly.pdbx_seq_one_letter_code
_entity_poly.pdbx_strand_id
1 'polypeptide(L)'
;MTALAVESFAPDMVQFKCGRDFAAWLGLVPRQHSTGGKARLGRISKAGQTDIRRLLIIGAMSRVISRARHKIHAESWIGRILSGKPKLVVAIALANKMARLIWAMITRHEDYRDPAMAAAA
;
A
#
# COMPACT_ATOMS: atom_id res chain seq x y z
N MET A 1 1.16 -6.95 15.01
CA MET A 1 0.75 -5.54 15.18
C MET A 1 -0.14 -5.04 14.05
N THR A 2 0.28 -5.07 12.78
CA THR A 2 -0.56 -4.57 11.67
C THR A 2 -1.89 -5.31 11.52
N ALA A 3 -1.91 -6.65 11.65
CA ALA A 3 -3.13 -7.44 11.56
C ALA A 3 -4.15 -7.03 12.64
N LEU A 4 -3.74 -7.02 13.91
CA LEU A 4 -4.56 -6.56 15.02
C LEU A 4 -5.09 -5.13 14.82
N ALA A 5 -4.24 -4.20 14.36
CA ALA A 5 -4.69 -2.83 14.12
C ALA A 5 -5.74 -2.74 12.99
N VAL A 6 -5.63 -3.59 11.97
CA VAL A 6 -6.64 -3.68 10.90
C VAL A 6 -7.93 -4.26 11.46
N GLU A 7 -7.87 -5.34 12.22
CA GLU A 7 -9.04 -5.98 12.83
C GLU A 7 -9.76 -5.06 13.83
N SER A 8 -9.01 -4.29 14.64
CA SER A 8 -9.59 -3.43 15.67
C SER A 8 -10.12 -2.09 15.14
N PHE A 9 -9.50 -1.52 14.10
CA PHE A 9 -9.79 -0.14 13.68
C PHE A 9 -10.35 0.00 12.27
N ALA A 10 -10.22 -1.00 11.41
CA ALA A 10 -10.83 -0.93 10.10
C ALA A 10 -12.33 -1.23 10.22
N PRO A 11 -13.19 -0.51 9.47
CA PRO A 11 -14.56 -0.97 9.27
C PRO A 11 -14.55 -2.30 8.50
N ASP A 12 -15.69 -2.98 8.46
CA ASP A 12 -15.85 -4.18 7.65
C ASP A 12 -15.40 -3.93 6.21
N MET A 13 -14.51 -4.78 5.70
CA MET A 13 -13.87 -4.63 4.40
C MET A 13 -14.86 -4.66 3.23
N VAL A 14 -16.04 -5.26 3.45
CA VAL A 14 -17.14 -5.28 2.47
C VAL A 14 -17.73 -3.89 2.21
N GLN A 15 -17.51 -2.92 3.11
CA GLN A 15 -17.97 -1.53 2.92
C GLN A 15 -17.19 -0.81 1.81
N PHE A 16 -15.99 -1.29 1.47
CA PHE A 16 -15.20 -0.75 0.38
C PHE A 16 -15.50 -1.51 -0.91
N LYS A 17 -15.85 -0.79 -1.99
CA LYS A 17 -16.14 -1.41 -3.30
C LYS A 17 -14.90 -2.06 -3.91
N CYS A 18 -13.72 -1.51 -3.64
CA CYS A 18 -12.46 -2.09 -4.06
C CYS A 18 -11.31 -1.70 -3.11
N GLY A 19 -10.19 -2.43 -3.20
CA GLY A 19 -9.00 -2.13 -2.38
C GLY A 19 -8.41 -0.73 -2.61
N ARG A 20 -8.74 -0.04 -3.72
CA ARG A 20 -8.35 1.37 -3.91
C ARG A 20 -9.10 2.30 -2.96
N ASP A 21 -10.36 1.98 -2.64
CA ASP A 21 -11.17 2.76 -1.71
C ASP A 21 -10.64 2.57 -0.28
N PHE A 22 -10.25 1.35 0.08
CA PHE A 22 -9.57 1.08 1.34
C PHE A 22 -8.23 1.84 1.44
N ALA A 23 -7.41 1.82 0.39
CA ALA A 23 -6.16 2.58 0.36
C ALA A 23 -6.38 4.10 0.43
N ALA A 24 -7.46 4.61 -0.18
CA ALA A 24 -7.84 6.01 -0.11
C ALA A 24 -8.32 6.40 1.31
N TRP A 25 -9.10 5.53 1.95
CA TRP A 25 -9.54 5.69 3.33
C TRP A 25 -8.36 5.73 4.29
N LEU A 26 -7.34 4.88 4.09
CA LEU A 26 -6.08 4.93 4.86
C LEU A 26 -5.23 6.18 4.56
N GLY A 27 -5.61 7.01 3.61
CA GLY A 27 -4.85 8.19 3.20
C GLY A 27 -3.53 7.83 2.52
N LEU A 28 -3.47 6.71 1.78
CA LEU A 28 -2.32 6.28 0.96
C LEU A 28 -2.44 6.71 -0.50
N VAL A 29 -3.43 7.55 -0.83
CA VAL A 29 -3.72 8.06 -2.17
C VAL A 29 -3.62 9.60 -2.16
N PRO A 30 -3.14 10.23 -3.24
CA PRO A 30 -3.19 11.69 -3.39
C PRO A 30 -4.63 12.21 -3.27
N ARG A 31 -4.80 13.36 -2.61
CA ARG A 31 -6.10 14.03 -2.53
C ARG A 31 -6.53 14.46 -3.92
N GLN A 32 -7.73 14.09 -4.33
CA GLN A 32 -8.29 14.50 -5.61
C GLN A 32 -9.11 15.78 -5.44
N HIS A 33 -8.79 16.80 -6.24
CA HIS A 33 -9.60 18.00 -6.39
C HIS A 33 -10.00 18.11 -7.86
N SER A 34 -11.29 18.18 -8.15
CA SER A 34 -11.79 18.39 -9.50
C SER A 34 -12.71 19.61 -9.50
N THR A 35 -12.41 20.59 -10.34
CA THR A 35 -13.28 21.75 -10.59
C THR A 35 -13.40 21.93 -12.10
N GLY A 36 -14.62 22.23 -12.58
CA GLY A 36 -14.88 22.48 -14.01
C GLY A 36 -14.39 21.37 -14.96
N GLY A 37 -14.49 20.10 -14.57
CA GLY A 37 -14.06 18.95 -15.38
C GLY A 37 -12.55 18.67 -15.42
N LYS A 38 -11.71 19.46 -14.70
CA LYS A 38 -10.26 19.24 -14.65
C LYS A 38 -9.86 18.53 -13.36
N ALA A 39 -9.41 17.29 -13.48
CA ALA A 39 -8.86 16.53 -12.36
C ALA A 39 -7.46 17.04 -11.98
N ARG A 40 -7.27 17.40 -10.71
CA ARG A 40 -5.97 17.75 -10.12
C ARG A 40 -5.68 16.83 -8.93
N LEU A 41 -4.50 16.23 -8.93
CA LEU A 41 -3.99 15.44 -7.81
C LEU A 41 -3.14 16.34 -6.90
N GLY A 42 -3.49 16.40 -5.62
CA GLY A 42 -2.79 17.17 -4.60
C GLY A 42 -1.82 16.32 -3.76
N ARG A 43 -1.53 16.79 -2.56
CA ARG A 43 -0.72 16.05 -1.57
C ARG A 43 -1.45 14.78 -1.12
N ILE A 44 -0.72 13.84 -0.51
CA ILE A 44 -1.31 12.68 0.16
C ILE A 44 -2.38 13.15 1.15
N SER A 45 -3.59 12.56 1.09
CA SER A 45 -4.74 13.08 1.83
C SER A 45 -4.55 13.05 3.35
N LYS A 46 -3.77 12.10 3.86
CA LYS A 46 -3.57 11.79 5.29
C LYS A 46 -4.90 11.55 6.06
N ALA A 47 -6.01 11.34 5.35
CA ALA A 47 -7.32 11.06 5.92
C ALA A 47 -7.40 9.62 6.49
N GLY A 48 -8.42 9.36 7.30
CA GLY A 48 -8.72 8.06 7.95
C GLY A 48 -7.66 7.57 8.95
N GLN A 49 -7.48 6.25 9.05
CA GLN A 49 -6.78 5.66 10.21
C GLN A 49 -5.26 5.84 10.16
N THR A 50 -4.74 6.68 11.06
CA THR A 50 -3.32 7.02 11.14
C THR A 50 -2.45 5.83 11.56
N ASP A 51 -2.93 4.98 12.47
CA ASP A 51 -2.13 3.85 12.99
C ASP A 51 -1.89 2.78 11.93
N ILE A 52 -2.94 2.36 11.22
CA ILE A 52 -2.81 1.39 10.13
C ILE A 52 -1.89 1.97 9.05
N ARG A 53 -2.09 3.24 8.65
CA ARG A 53 -1.22 3.92 7.69
C ARG A 53 0.25 3.91 8.15
N ARG A 54 0.51 4.27 9.40
CA ARG A 54 1.87 4.30 9.98
C ARG A 54 2.50 2.91 9.95
N LEU A 55 1.78 1.89 10.39
CA LEU A 55 2.26 0.50 10.41
C LEU A 55 2.57 -0.01 9.00
N LEU A 56 1.71 0.28 8.02
CA LEU A 56 1.98 -0.08 6.62
C LEU A 56 3.19 0.67 6.06
N ILE A 57 3.36 1.96 6.36
CA ILE A 57 4.55 2.72 5.92
C ILE A 57 5.82 2.19 6.59
N ILE A 58 5.78 1.88 7.89
CA ILE A 58 6.93 1.30 8.61
C ILE A 58 7.29 -0.07 8.02
N GLY A 59 6.30 -0.94 7.77
CA GLY A 59 6.53 -2.24 7.14
C GLY A 59 7.04 -2.13 5.70
N ALA A 60 6.53 -1.16 4.93
CA ALA A 60 7.05 -0.88 3.60
C ALA A 60 8.49 -0.35 3.65
N MET A 61 8.78 0.56 4.58
CA MET A 61 10.12 1.11 4.79
C MET A 61 11.10 0.03 5.25
N SER A 62 10.68 -0.89 6.12
CA SER A 62 11.52 -2.03 6.49
C SER A 62 11.79 -2.89 5.27
N ARG A 63 10.85 -3.13 4.36
CA ARG A 63 11.14 -3.85 3.10
C ARG A 63 12.13 -3.07 2.21
N VAL A 64 11.94 -1.75 2.08
CA VAL A 64 12.81 -0.88 1.27
C VAL A 64 14.22 -0.75 1.86
N ILE A 65 14.36 -0.75 3.20
CA ILE A 65 15.63 -0.54 3.92
C ILE A 65 16.30 -1.86 4.33
N SER A 66 15.57 -2.86 4.82
CA SER A 66 16.11 -4.14 5.33
C SER A 66 16.81 -4.96 4.25
N ARG A 67 16.58 -4.65 2.96
CA ARG A 67 17.40 -5.17 1.84
C ARG A 67 18.61 -4.31 1.46
N ALA A 68 18.95 -3.26 2.22
CA ALA A 68 20.20 -2.50 2.09
C ALA A 68 21.45 -3.34 2.35
N ARG A 69 21.30 -4.61 2.74
CA ARG A 69 22.36 -5.63 2.82
C ARG A 69 22.19 -6.72 1.74
N HIS A 70 22.12 -6.37 0.44
CA HIS A 70 22.41 -7.27 -0.72
C HIS A 70 21.29 -7.95 -1.55
N LYS A 71 19.97 -7.67 -1.46
CA LYS A 71 18.97 -8.50 -2.20
C LYS A 71 17.79 -7.81 -2.91
N ILE A 72 17.83 -6.53 -3.30
CA ILE A 72 16.81 -6.03 -4.27
C ILE A 72 17.36 -6.26 -5.67
N HIS A 73 16.85 -7.28 -6.38
CA HIS A 73 17.10 -7.43 -7.81
C HIS A 73 16.60 -6.17 -8.54
N ALA A 74 17.43 -5.60 -9.41
CA ALA A 74 17.05 -4.46 -10.24
C ALA A 74 15.77 -4.75 -11.06
N GLU A 75 15.62 -6.01 -11.49
CA GLU A 75 14.45 -6.58 -12.18
C GLU A 75 13.13 -6.43 -11.40
N SER A 76 13.20 -6.46 -10.06
CA SER A 76 12.00 -6.44 -9.22
C SER A 76 11.25 -5.12 -9.33
N TRP A 77 9.92 -5.13 -9.17
CA TRP A 77 9.09 -3.91 -9.22
C TRP A 77 9.62 -2.78 -8.31
N ILE A 78 10.09 -3.14 -7.11
CA ILE A 78 10.64 -2.17 -6.15
C ILE A 78 12.03 -1.67 -6.59
N GLY A 79 12.88 -2.55 -7.14
CA GLY A 79 14.18 -2.17 -7.69
C GLY A 79 14.04 -1.18 -8.84
N ARG A 80 13.13 -1.45 -9.78
CA ARG A 80 12.82 -0.57 -10.91
C ARG A 80 12.31 0.80 -10.51
N ILE A 81 11.56 0.90 -9.40
CA ILE A 81 11.08 2.21 -8.93
C ILE A 81 12.17 2.93 -8.13
N LEU A 82 12.98 2.19 -7.35
CA LEU A 82 14.09 2.77 -6.59
C LEU A 82 15.18 3.39 -7.49
N SER A 83 15.31 2.95 -8.75
CA SER A 83 16.28 3.55 -9.68
C SER A 83 15.95 5.02 -10.03
N GLY A 84 14.68 5.43 -9.94
CA GLY A 84 14.23 6.76 -10.34
C GLY A 84 13.48 7.55 -9.27
N LYS A 85 13.24 7.00 -8.07
CA LYS A 85 12.43 7.64 -7.03
C LYS A 85 13.05 7.53 -5.63
N PRO A 86 12.87 8.55 -4.77
CA PRO A 86 13.32 8.49 -3.38
C PRO A 86 12.67 7.34 -2.60
N LYS A 87 13.41 6.76 -1.64
CA LYS A 87 12.98 5.61 -0.82
C LYS A 87 11.59 5.78 -0.20
N LEU A 88 11.30 6.97 0.34
CA LEU A 88 10.01 7.25 0.97
C LEU A 88 8.84 7.18 -0.03
N VAL A 89 9.03 7.64 -1.26
CA VAL A 89 8.01 7.57 -2.31
C VAL A 89 7.75 6.11 -2.67
N VAL A 90 8.81 5.30 -2.78
CA VAL A 90 8.68 3.86 -3.05
C VAL A 90 7.98 3.13 -1.91
N ALA A 91 8.30 3.48 -0.67
CA ALA A 91 7.65 2.90 0.50
C ALA A 91 6.16 3.25 0.57
N ILE A 92 5.77 4.49 0.25
CA ILE A 92 4.35 4.87 0.17
C ILE A 92 3.63 4.07 -0.94
N ALA A 93 4.26 3.91 -2.11
CA ALA A 93 3.71 3.11 -3.20
C ALA A 93 3.55 1.63 -2.80
N LEU A 94 4.53 1.08 -2.07
CA LEU A 94 4.45 -0.27 -1.53
C LEU A 94 3.36 -0.38 -0.46
N ALA A 95 3.24 0.58 0.46
CA ALA A 95 2.17 0.62 1.45
C ALA A 95 0.78 0.65 0.79
N ASN A 96 0.60 1.42 -0.28
CA ASN A 96 -0.62 1.42 -1.08
C ASN A 96 -0.91 0.03 -1.68
N LYS A 97 0.10 -0.63 -2.24
CA LYS A 97 -0.02 -2.00 -2.76
C LYS A 97 -0.41 -2.99 -1.65
N MET A 98 0.20 -2.90 -0.47
CA MET A 98 -0.11 -3.74 0.68
C MET A 98 -1.55 -3.54 1.18
N ALA A 99 -2.02 -2.30 1.25
CA ALA A 99 -3.41 -2.01 1.62
C ALA A 99 -4.40 -2.71 0.67
N ARG A 100 -4.16 -2.62 -0.64
CA ARG A 100 -4.99 -3.28 -1.65
C ARG A 100 -4.96 -4.80 -1.54
N LEU A 101 -3.81 -5.38 -1.20
CA LEU A 101 -3.65 -6.81 -0.93
C LEU A 101 -4.43 -7.24 0.32
N ILE A 102 -4.30 -6.50 1.42
CA ILE A 102 -5.02 -6.78 2.68
C ILE A 102 -6.52 -6.82 2.43
N TRP A 103 -7.05 -5.82 1.71
CA TRP A 103 -8.46 -5.80 1.34
C TRP A 103 -8.86 -7.02 0.52
N ALA A 104 -8.06 -7.40 -0.48
CA ALA A 104 -8.35 -8.56 -1.33
C ALA A 104 -8.32 -9.88 -0.54
N MET A 105 -7.33 -10.07 0.34
CA MET A 105 -7.21 -11.27 1.16
C MET A 105 -8.40 -11.43 2.12
N ILE A 106 -8.80 -10.35 2.79
CA ILE A 106 -9.92 -10.38 3.73
C ILE A 106 -11.25 -10.61 3.00
N THR A 107 -11.50 -9.90 1.90
CA THR A 107 -12.79 -10.00 1.18
C THR A 107 -12.96 -11.31 0.41
N ARG A 108 -11.86 -11.94 -0.01
CA ARG A 108 -11.90 -13.22 -0.76
C ARG A 108 -11.65 -14.42 0.12
N HIS A 109 -11.33 -14.21 1.40
CA HIS A 109 -10.88 -15.26 2.31
C HIS A 109 -9.72 -16.08 1.72
N GLU A 110 -8.77 -15.37 1.09
CA GLU A 110 -7.59 -15.96 0.45
C GLU A 110 -6.32 -15.57 1.21
N ASP A 111 -5.41 -16.53 1.37
CA ASP A 111 -4.09 -16.27 1.93
C ASP A 111 -3.19 -15.47 0.97
N TYR A 112 -2.19 -14.81 1.54
CA TYR A 112 -1.17 -14.10 0.75
C TYR A 112 -0.44 -15.08 -0.17
N ARG A 113 -0.50 -14.82 -1.48
CA ARG A 113 0.31 -15.51 -2.50
C ARG A 113 1.44 -14.59 -2.94
N ASP A 114 2.69 -15.03 -2.79
CA ASP A 114 3.82 -14.27 -3.32
C ASP A 114 3.74 -14.30 -4.86
N PRO A 115 3.61 -13.14 -5.53
CA PRO A 115 3.56 -13.11 -6.99
C PRO A 115 4.81 -13.66 -7.67
N ALA A 116 5.97 -13.67 -6.99
CA ALA A 116 7.18 -14.33 -7.51
C ALA A 116 7.09 -15.86 -7.45
N MET A 117 6.36 -16.41 -6.47
CA MET A 117 6.11 -17.86 -6.37
C MET A 117 4.92 -18.30 -7.22
N ALA A 118 3.90 -17.45 -7.35
CA ALA A 118 2.70 -17.74 -8.15
C ALA A 118 2.96 -17.74 -9.67
N ALA A 119 4.01 -17.05 -10.14
CA ALA A 119 4.43 -17.10 -11.54
C ALA A 119 5.33 -18.31 -11.87
N ALA A 120 5.77 -19.06 -10.86
CA ALA A 120 6.61 -20.24 -10.99
C ALA A 120 5.83 -21.57 -10.85
N ALA A 121 4.51 -21.49 -10.62
CA ALA A 121 3.57 -22.61 -10.55
C ALA A 121 2.64 -22.59 -11.76
#